data_AF-A0A349XS52-F1
#
_entry.id   AF-A0A349XS52-F1
#
_cell.length_a   1.000
_cell.length_b   1.000
_cell.length_c   1.000
_cell.angle_alpha   90.00
_cell.angle_beta   90.00
_cell.angle_gamma   90.00
#
_symmetry.space_group_name_H-M   'P 1'
#
loop_
_entity.id
_entity.type
_entity.pdbx_description
1 polymer ?
#
loop_
_entity_poly.entity_id
_entity_poly.type
_entity_poly.pdbx_seq_one_letter_code
_entity_poly.pdbx_strand_id
1 'polypeptide(L)'
;MVLMATVTNFENVPLPSKTDLRQFAELFMPLFNASTDEAKREAIAALSQHPNVPSAVAFFIACQPISLAAPFLIASKCLDDDTLITIARTQGAAHARAIVRREDLSPTVIDALVGLRHIE
;
A
#
# COMPACT_ATOMS: atom_id res chain seq x y z
N MET A 1 14.05 1.92 14.84
CA MET A 1 15.14 1.55 13.90
C MET A 1 15.06 0.11 13.37
N VAL A 2 14.27 -0.81 13.94
CA VAL A 2 14.19 -2.20 13.42
C VAL A 2 13.38 -2.30 12.11
N LEU A 3 12.30 -1.53 11.96
CA LEU A 3 11.45 -1.54 10.76
C LEU A 3 12.21 -1.16 9.49
N MET A 4 13.01 -0.08 9.54
CA MET A 4 13.84 0.33 8.41
C MET A 4 14.95 -0.67 8.11
N ALA A 5 15.51 -1.35 9.11
CA ALA A 5 16.48 -2.42 8.87
C ALA A 5 15.87 -3.61 8.11
N THR A 6 14.60 -3.96 8.40
CA THR A 6 13.88 -4.99 7.64
C THR A 6 13.63 -4.54 6.19
N VAL A 7 13.26 -3.27 5.98
CA VAL A 7 13.06 -2.69 4.64
C VAL A 7 14.37 -2.69 3.84
N THR A 8 15.47 -2.19 4.41
CA THR A 8 16.79 -2.16 3.74
C THR A 8 17.36 -3.56 3.50
N ASN A 9 17.06 -4.55 4.36
CA ASN A 9 17.45 -5.94 4.11
C ASN A 9 16.68 -6.52 2.90
N PHE A 10 15.42 -6.12 2.70
CA PHE A 10 14.63 -6.52 1.54
C PHE A 10 15.16 -5.88 0.23
N GLU A 11 15.64 -4.64 0.27
CA GLU A 11 16.26 -3.96 -0.89
C GLU A 11 17.51 -4.69 -1.43
N ASN A 12 18.21 -5.46 -0.59
CA ASN A 12 19.42 -6.19 -0.97
C ASN A 12 19.16 -7.56 -1.61
N VAL A 13 17.90 -8.01 -1.71
CA VAL A 13 17.56 -9.29 -2.36
C VAL A 13 17.13 -9.01 -3.80
N PRO A 14 17.98 -9.30 -4.80
CA PRO A 14 17.73 -8.88 -6.19
C PRO A 14 16.54 -9.60 -6.85
N LEU A 15 16.10 -10.74 -6.33
CA LEU A 15 14.91 -11.46 -6.81
C LEU A 15 14.29 -12.29 -5.67
N PRO A 16 13.52 -11.66 -4.76
CA PRO A 16 12.92 -12.39 -3.64
C PRO A 16 11.93 -13.44 -4.18
N SER A 17 12.06 -14.67 -3.69
CA SER A 17 11.10 -15.72 -3.99
C SER A 17 9.73 -15.40 -3.35
N LYS A 18 8.67 -16.08 -3.80
CA LYS A 18 7.35 -15.95 -3.16
C LYS A 18 7.39 -16.24 -1.65
N THR A 19 8.30 -17.12 -1.21
CA THR A 19 8.52 -17.42 0.20
C THR A 19 9.17 -16.25 0.93
N ASP A 20 10.18 -15.61 0.34
CA ASP A 20 10.87 -14.46 0.93
C ASP A 20 9.93 -13.26 1.09
N LEU A 21 9.10 -12.99 0.07
CA LEU A 21 8.05 -11.97 0.11
C LEU A 21 7.06 -12.22 1.24
N ARG A 22 6.66 -13.49 1.44
CA ARG A 22 5.75 -13.88 2.52
C ARG A 22 6.39 -13.73 3.89
N GLN A 23 7.63 -14.19 4.07
CA GLN A 23 8.36 -14.05 5.34
C GLN A 23 8.58 -12.58 5.70
N PHE A 24 8.93 -11.75 4.71
CA PHE A 24 9.00 -10.30 4.90
C PHE A 24 7.65 -9.75 5.38
N ALA A 25 6.54 -10.14 4.73
CA ALA A 25 5.21 -9.69 5.13
C ALA A 25 4.85 -10.11 6.57
N GLU A 26 5.14 -11.37 6.93
CA GLU A 26 4.89 -11.91 8.27
C GLU A 26 5.71 -11.21 9.36
N LEU A 27 6.92 -10.73 9.04
CA LEU A 27 7.74 -9.95 9.96
C LEU A 27 7.37 -8.46 9.98
N PHE A 28 7.02 -7.90 8.82
CA PHE A 28 6.72 -6.48 8.66
C PHE A 28 5.46 -6.07 9.42
N MET A 29 4.36 -6.83 9.29
CA MET A 29 3.08 -6.49 9.93
C MET A 29 3.17 -6.30 11.45
N PRO A 30 3.73 -7.24 12.24
CA PRO A 30 3.84 -7.05 13.68
C PRO A 30 4.80 -5.91 14.05
N LEU A 31 5.92 -5.75 13.32
CA LEU A 31 6.85 -4.64 13.55
C LEU A 31 6.20 -3.29 13.25
N PHE A 32 5.42 -3.20 12.18
CA PHE A 32 4.68 -2.00 11.80
C PHE A 32 3.66 -1.62 12.88
N ASN A 33 2.89 -2.60 13.37
CA ASN A 33 1.90 -2.37 14.43
C ASN A 33 2.52 -1.94 15.76
N ALA A 34 3.68 -2.50 16.12
CA ALA A 34 4.41 -2.13 17.33
C ALA A 34 5.19 -0.79 17.22
N SER A 35 5.27 -0.22 16.01
CA SER A 35 6.00 1.03 15.76
C SER A 35 5.16 2.28 16.02
N THR A 36 5.85 3.40 16.26
CA THR A 36 5.23 4.71 16.38
C THR A 36 4.70 5.21 15.03
N ASP A 37 3.76 6.15 15.05
CA ASP A 37 3.17 6.69 13.81
C ASP A 37 4.21 7.40 12.93
N GLU A 38 5.23 8.04 13.52
CA GLU A 38 6.39 8.59 12.79
C GLU A 38 7.11 7.49 11.99
N ALA A 39 7.45 6.37 12.64
CA ALA A 39 8.15 5.26 12.01
C ALA A 39 7.30 4.56 10.95
N LYS A 40 5.98 4.48 11.16
CA LYS A 40 5.03 3.97 10.16
C LYS A 40 5.03 4.85 8.91
N ARG A 41 4.97 6.17 9.06
CA ARG A 41 5.02 7.12 7.93
C ARG A 41 6.30 6.97 7.13
N GLU A 42 7.44 6.88 7.81
CA GLU A 42 8.74 6.72 7.16
C GLU A 42 8.82 5.41 6.36
N ALA A 43 8.39 4.29 6.95
CA ALA A 43 8.34 3.01 6.25
C ALA A 43 7.39 3.03 5.04
N ILE A 44 6.21 3.65 5.18
CA ILE A 44 5.27 3.80 4.07
C ILE A 44 5.88 4.65 2.95
N ALA A 45 6.54 5.76 3.28
CA ALA A 45 7.19 6.62 2.30
C ALA A 45 8.26 5.84 1.53
N ALA A 46 9.11 5.08 2.22
CA ALA A 46 10.13 4.23 1.59
C ALA A 46 9.51 3.16 0.67
N LEU A 47 8.48 2.46 1.16
CA LEU A 47 7.79 1.42 0.39
C LEU A 47 7.00 1.97 -0.79
N SER A 48 6.49 3.21 -0.71
CA SER A 48 5.76 3.83 -1.83
C SER A 48 6.62 4.02 -3.08
N GLN A 49 7.94 4.15 -2.91
CA GLN A 49 8.90 4.30 -4.00
C GLN A 49 9.38 2.95 -4.56
N HIS A 50 9.04 1.85 -3.89
CA HIS A 50 9.49 0.52 -4.27
C HIS A 50 8.46 -0.19 -5.17
N PRO A 51 8.85 -0.61 -6.40
CA PRO A 51 7.92 -1.30 -7.29
C PRO A 51 7.65 -2.76 -6.87
N ASN A 52 8.55 -3.39 -6.10
CA ASN A 52 8.51 -4.82 -5.77
C ASN A 52 7.96 -5.10 -4.36
N VAL A 53 7.13 -4.22 -3.80
CA VAL A 53 6.51 -4.47 -2.50
C VAL A 53 5.59 -5.70 -2.59
N PRO A 54 5.67 -6.67 -1.65
CA PRO A 54 4.76 -7.81 -1.64
C PRO A 54 3.30 -7.35 -1.61
N SER A 55 2.44 -7.94 -2.44
CA SER A 55 1.01 -7.55 -2.52
C SER A 55 0.31 -7.61 -1.16
N ALA A 56 0.65 -8.57 -0.30
CA ALA A 56 0.12 -8.66 1.06
C ALA A 56 0.47 -7.44 1.93
N VAL A 57 1.69 -6.91 1.80
CA VAL A 57 2.14 -5.72 2.52
C VAL A 57 1.53 -4.46 1.92
N ALA A 58 1.49 -4.36 0.59
CA ALA A 58 0.88 -3.25 -0.12
C ALA A 58 -0.61 -3.10 0.24
N PHE A 59 -1.35 -4.21 0.23
CA PHE A 59 -2.75 -4.25 0.65
C PHE A 59 -2.92 -3.86 2.13
N PHE A 60 -2.07 -4.39 3.02
CA PHE A 60 -2.10 -4.06 4.44
C PHE A 60 -1.87 -2.57 4.71
N ILE A 61 -0.88 -1.96 4.04
CA ILE A 61 -0.60 -0.52 4.15
C ILE A 61 -1.76 0.30 3.61
N ALA A 62 -2.32 -0.11 2.47
CA ALA A 62 -3.42 0.61 1.85
C ALA A 62 -4.73 0.54 2.67
N CYS A 63 -4.90 -0.49 3.50
CA CYS A 63 -6.01 -0.60 4.45
C CYS A 63 -5.78 0.14 5.77
N GLN A 64 -4.62 0.77 5.98
CA GLN A 64 -4.38 1.61 7.17
C GLN A 64 -5.28 2.85 7.15
N PRO A 65 -5.41 3.57 8.28
CA PRO A 65 -6.07 4.86 8.32
C PRO A 65 -5.56 5.78 7.21
N ILE A 66 -6.47 6.57 6.61
CA ILE A 66 -6.15 7.37 5.43
C ILE A 66 -4.98 8.34 5.65
N SER A 67 -4.75 8.77 6.90
CA SER A 67 -3.59 9.59 7.28
C SER A 67 -2.23 8.94 7.00
N LEU A 68 -2.17 7.60 6.99
CA LEU A 68 -1.00 6.80 6.67
C LEU A 68 -1.07 6.27 5.23
N ALA A 69 -2.24 5.77 4.81
CA ALA A 69 -2.41 5.12 3.51
C ALA A 69 -2.39 6.09 2.32
N ALA A 70 -2.82 7.35 2.49
CA ALA A 70 -2.93 8.32 1.40
C ALA A 70 -1.65 8.50 0.56
N PRO A 71 -0.45 8.78 1.14
CA PRO A 71 0.76 8.92 0.33
C PRO A 71 1.11 7.65 -0.44
N PHE A 72 0.85 6.47 0.13
CA PHE A 72 1.07 5.19 -0.55
C PHE A 72 0.10 4.99 -1.72
N LEU A 73 -1.19 5.22 -1.50
CA LEU A 73 -2.22 5.07 -2.52
C LEU A 73 -2.00 6.01 -3.71
N ILE A 74 -1.45 7.20 -3.48
CA ILE A 74 -1.21 8.21 -4.53
C ILE A 74 0.07 7.91 -5.31
N ALA A 75 1.16 7.54 -4.64
CA ALA A 75 2.48 7.44 -5.27
C ALA A 75 2.89 6.02 -5.69
N SER A 76 2.38 4.99 -5.02
CA SER A 76 2.87 3.61 -5.20
C SER A 76 2.42 3.00 -6.52
N LYS A 77 3.34 2.43 -7.30
CA LYS A 77 3.05 1.70 -8.55
C LYS A 77 2.87 0.19 -8.36
N CYS A 78 2.97 -0.31 -7.13
CA CYS A 78 2.88 -1.75 -6.87
C CYS A 78 1.43 -2.26 -6.68
N LEU A 79 0.43 -1.37 -6.70
CA LEU A 79 -0.97 -1.71 -6.55
C LEU A 79 -1.59 -1.98 -7.92
N ASP A 80 -2.17 -3.15 -8.11
CA ASP A 80 -2.95 -3.48 -9.31
C ASP A 80 -4.36 -2.89 -9.24
N ASP A 81 -5.02 -2.84 -10.41
CA ASP A 81 -6.36 -2.28 -10.57
C ASP A 81 -7.38 -2.95 -9.63
N ASP A 82 -7.35 -4.27 -9.55
CA ASP A 82 -8.26 -5.05 -8.69
C ASP A 82 -8.08 -4.69 -7.21
N THR A 83 -6.84 -4.49 -6.76
CA THR A 83 -6.53 -4.05 -5.40
C THR A 83 -7.05 -2.63 -5.15
N LEU A 84 -6.80 -1.70 -6.07
CA LEU A 84 -7.29 -0.31 -5.95
C LEU A 84 -8.82 -0.28 -5.84
N ILE A 85 -9.51 -1.02 -6.71
CA ILE A 85 -10.97 -1.14 -6.69
C ILE A 85 -11.45 -1.74 -5.37
N THR A 86 -10.80 -2.80 -4.90
CA THR A 86 -11.14 -3.46 -3.62
C THR A 86 -10.99 -2.50 -2.45
N ILE A 87 -9.90 -1.74 -2.39
CA ILE A 87 -9.65 -0.76 -1.32
C ILE A 87 -10.70 0.35 -1.37
N ALA A 88 -10.99 0.90 -2.54
CA ALA A 88 -12.00 1.95 -2.69
C ALA A 88 -13.39 1.49 -2.22
N ARG A 89 -13.76 0.24 -2.52
CA ARG A 89 -15.04 -0.37 -2.14
C ARG A 89 -15.13 -0.69 -0.64
N THR A 90 -14.03 -1.14 -0.04
CA THR A 90 -14.04 -1.66 1.34
C THR A 90 -13.70 -0.62 2.39
N GLN A 91 -12.80 0.33 2.08
CA GLN A 91 -12.33 1.35 3.03
C GLN A 91 -13.15 2.65 2.99
N GLY A 92 -13.96 2.83 1.94
CA GLY A 92 -14.88 3.95 1.79
C GLY A 92 -14.30 5.17 1.07
N ALA A 93 -15.06 6.27 1.09
CA ALA A 93 -14.84 7.41 0.20
C ALA A 93 -13.50 8.14 0.41
N ALA A 94 -12.92 8.10 1.62
CA ALA A 94 -11.63 8.75 1.87
C ALA A 94 -10.49 8.10 1.08
N HIS A 95 -10.44 6.76 1.07
CA HIS A 95 -9.49 5.98 0.29
C HIS A 95 -9.77 6.09 -1.21
N ALA A 96 -11.04 6.01 -1.62
CA ALA A 96 -11.42 6.24 -3.02
C ALA A 96 -10.92 7.60 -3.53
N ARG A 97 -11.08 8.68 -2.74
CA ARG A 97 -10.55 10.01 -3.10
C ARG A 97 -9.03 10.05 -3.22
N ALA A 98 -8.29 9.31 -2.39
CA ALA A 98 -6.84 9.22 -2.52
C ALA A 98 -6.45 8.48 -3.82
N ILE A 99 -7.16 7.41 -4.16
CA ILE A 99 -6.92 6.66 -5.41
C ILE A 99 -7.21 7.53 -6.63
N VAL A 100 -8.29 8.34 -6.64
CA VAL A 100 -8.60 9.27 -7.73
C VAL A 100 -7.47 10.27 -8.03
N ARG A 101 -6.62 10.58 -7.05
CA ARG A 101 -5.48 11.50 -7.23
C ARG A 101 -4.28 10.89 -7.93
N ARG A 102 -4.31 9.59 -8.21
CA ARG A 102 -3.27 8.92 -9.00
C ARG A 102 -3.29 9.42 -10.44
N GLU A 103 -2.10 9.62 -11.00
CA GLU A 103 -1.95 10.01 -12.42
C GLU A 103 -2.06 8.81 -13.38
N ASP A 104 -1.92 7.59 -12.87
CA ASP A 104 -1.81 6.34 -13.64
C ASP A 104 -3.04 5.43 -13.52
N LEU A 105 -4.24 6.02 -13.43
CA LEU A 105 -5.48 5.23 -13.31
C LEU A 105 -5.90 4.60 -14.63
N SER A 106 -6.20 3.30 -14.59
CA SER A 106 -6.83 2.62 -15.72
C SER A 106 -8.33 3.00 -15.83
N PRO A 107 -8.91 2.91 -17.05
CA PRO A 107 -10.34 3.14 -17.25
C PRO A 107 -11.23 2.28 -16.33
N THR A 108 -10.84 1.03 -16.08
CA THR A 108 -11.57 0.10 -15.19
C THR A 108 -11.64 0.62 -13.76
N VAL A 109 -10.54 1.16 -13.23
CA VAL A 109 -10.50 1.73 -11.88
C VAL A 109 -11.34 3.01 -11.82
N ILE A 110 -11.27 3.85 -12.86
CA ILE A 110 -12.07 5.07 -12.95
C ILE A 110 -13.56 4.74 -12.93
N ASP A 111 -14.02 3.81 -13.78
CA ASP A 111 -15.42 3.39 -13.84
C ASP A 111 -15.91 2.85 -12.50
N ALA A 112 -15.09 2.05 -11.82
CA ALA A 112 -15.41 1.56 -10.49
C ALA A 112 -15.53 2.68 -9.44
N LEU A 113 -14.64 3.68 -9.48
CA LEU A 113 -14.66 4.83 -8.57
C LEU A 113 -15.86 5.75 -8.83
N VAL A 114 -16.22 5.96 -10.10
CA VAL A 114 -17.42 6.71 -10.50
C VAL A 114 -18.67 5.98 -10.00
N GLY A 115 -18.75 4.67 -10.20
CA GLY A 115 -19.85 3.85 -9.71
C GLY A 115 -20.04 3.95 -8.19
N LEU A 116 -18.95 4.06 -7.43
CA LEU A 116 -19.02 4.22 -5.96
C LEU A 116 -19.61 5.56 -5.53
N ARG A 117 -19.32 6.65 -6.26
CA ARG A 117 -19.83 7.99 -5.93
C ARG A 117 -21.35 8.10 -6.06
N HIS A 118 -21.98 7.23 -6.86
CA HIS A 118 -23.43 7.22 -7.04
C HIS A 118 -24.20 6.44 -5.96
N ILE A 119 -23.49 5.78 -5.04
CA ILE A 119 -24.09 4.94 -3.98
C ILE A 119 -24.18 5.70 -2.64
N GLU A 120 -23.55 6.88 -2.54
CA GLU A 120 -23.61 7.78 -1.38
C GLU A 120 -24.80 8.76 -1.42
#